data_AF-A0A285R4J8-F1
#
_entry.id   AF-A0A285R4J8-F1
#
_cell.length_a   1.000
_cell.length_b   1.000
_cell.length_c   1.000
_cell.angle_alpha   90.00
_cell.angle_beta   90.00
_cell.angle_gamma   90.00
#
_symmetry.space_group_name_H-M   'P 1'
#
loop_
_entity.id
_entity.type
_entity.pdbx_description
1 polymer ?
#
loop_
_entity_poly.entity_id
_entity_poly.type
_entity_poly.pdbx_seq_one_letter_code
_entity_poly.pdbx_strand_id
1 'polypeptide(L)'
;MVDEHAALDAFKNRCTNAARRLESCIRYLIERISLDESNEDREDNTLDVWLRVGPWKPDVVISLSDLRSVRPWGPGLDSTSFVDGISLVHLPKLPLAWPAEAVDRLDRSEDLPELVWLRITGPIEIDAVAAMVTVYQAMSDDEASVLQ
;
A
#
# COMPACT_ATOMS: atom_id res chain seq x y z
N MET A 1 -0.27 17.23 -24.63
CA MET A 1 -0.03 15.85 -25.10
C MET A 1 1.28 15.23 -24.57
N VAL A 2 2.32 16.00 -24.21
CA VAL A 2 3.57 15.46 -23.61
C VAL A 2 3.45 15.23 -22.09
N ASP A 3 2.57 15.96 -21.42
CA ASP A 3 2.42 15.98 -19.96
C ASP A 3 1.75 14.70 -19.39
N GLU A 4 0.73 14.19 -20.10
CA GLU A 4 -0.02 13.01 -19.65
C GLU A 4 0.79 11.72 -19.69
N HIS A 5 1.65 11.52 -20.70
CA HIS A 5 2.52 10.34 -20.77
C HIS A 5 3.59 10.36 -19.67
N ALA A 6 4.14 11.53 -19.35
CA ALA A 6 5.09 11.69 -18.25
C ALA A 6 4.42 11.45 -16.88
N ALA A 7 3.18 11.91 -16.70
CA ALA A 7 2.39 11.65 -15.51
C ALA A 7 2.01 10.17 -15.35
N LEU A 8 1.68 9.49 -16.44
CA LEU A 8 1.37 8.05 -16.48
C LEU A 8 2.60 7.22 -16.05
N ASP A 9 3.77 7.54 -16.61
CA ASP A 9 5.02 6.91 -16.20
C ASP A 9 5.35 7.22 -14.74
N ALA A 10 4.99 8.39 -14.22
CA ALA A 10 5.28 8.76 -12.84
C ALA A 10 4.55 7.88 -11.82
N PHE A 11 3.26 7.58 -12.01
CA PHE A 11 2.53 6.73 -11.06
C PHE A 11 2.97 5.27 -11.11
N LYS A 12 3.16 4.72 -12.31
CA LYS A 12 3.75 3.40 -12.50
C LYS A 12 5.14 3.29 -11.86
N ASN A 13 5.98 4.32 -12.00
CA ASN A 13 7.30 4.38 -11.37
C ASN A 13 7.21 4.46 -9.84
N ARG A 14 6.26 5.23 -9.29
CA ARG A 14 5.98 5.25 -7.85
C ARG A 14 5.60 3.86 -7.33
N CYS A 15 4.68 3.17 -8.01
CA CYS A 15 4.29 1.81 -7.67
C CYS A 15 5.48 0.84 -7.74
N THR A 16 6.28 0.91 -8.81
CA THR A 16 7.45 0.04 -8.99
C THR A 16 8.49 0.26 -7.89
N ASN A 17 8.76 1.51 -7.52
CA ASN A 17 9.70 1.82 -6.45
C ASN A 17 9.16 1.42 -5.06
N ALA A 18 7.87 1.61 -4.83
CA ALA A 18 7.20 1.14 -3.62
C ALA A 18 7.30 -0.38 -3.49
N ALA A 19 6.96 -1.13 -4.55
CA ALA A 19 7.06 -2.59 -4.58
C ALA A 19 8.47 -3.08 -4.22
N ARG A 20 9.51 -2.51 -4.84
CA ARG A 20 10.92 -2.85 -4.54
C ARG A 20 11.32 -2.59 -3.09
N ARG A 21 10.83 -1.50 -2.48
CA ARG A 21 11.09 -1.22 -1.06
C ARG A 21 10.45 -2.29 -0.17
N LEU A 22 9.22 -2.69 -0.51
CA LEU A 22 8.43 -3.64 0.25
C LEU A 22 8.92 -5.08 0.14
N GLU A 23 9.63 -5.47 -0.92
CA GLU A 23 10.22 -6.83 -1.07
C GLU A 23 11.07 -7.24 0.16
N SER A 24 11.75 -6.28 0.80
CA SER A 24 12.58 -6.52 1.98
C SER A 24 11.80 -6.61 3.30
N CYS A 25 10.49 -6.34 3.28
CA CYS A 25 9.64 -6.25 4.46
C CYS A 25 9.03 -7.60 4.89
N ILE A 26 9.39 -8.70 4.23
CA ILE A 26 9.00 -10.04 4.67
C ILE A 26 9.56 -10.27 6.10
N ARG A 27 8.75 -10.87 6.98
CA ARG A 27 8.98 -11.03 8.42
C ARG A 27 8.98 -9.75 9.26
N TYR A 28 8.62 -8.61 8.69
CA TYR A 28 8.26 -7.46 9.52
C TYR A 28 6.98 -7.80 10.29
N LEU A 29 6.88 -7.28 11.49
CA LEU A 29 5.67 -7.28 12.29
C LEU A 29 4.78 -6.14 11.83
N ILE A 30 3.50 -6.41 11.59
CA ILE A 30 2.47 -5.39 11.48
C ILE A 30 2.22 -4.86 12.88
N GLU A 31 2.72 -3.66 13.17
CA GLU A 31 2.57 -3.00 14.46
C GLU A 31 1.17 -2.37 14.59
N ARG A 32 0.70 -1.77 13.51
CA ARG A 32 -0.59 -1.08 13.47
C ARG A 32 -1.17 -1.10 12.06
N ILE A 33 -2.49 -1.14 12.00
CA ILE A 33 -3.28 -0.89 10.79
C ILE A 33 -4.30 0.19 11.17
N SER A 34 -4.42 1.25 10.37
CA SER A 34 -5.39 2.32 10.55
C SER A 34 -6.16 2.51 9.26
N LEU A 35 -7.47 2.32 9.31
CA LEU A 35 -8.39 2.62 8.22
C LEU A 35 -9.23 3.82 8.64
N ASP A 36 -9.12 4.91 7.89
CA ASP A 36 -9.99 6.06 8.04
C ASP A 36 -10.97 6.11 6.86
N GLU A 37 -12.23 5.79 7.14
CA GLU A 37 -13.37 5.92 6.21
C GLU A 37 -14.41 6.89 6.79
N SER A 38 -13.99 7.78 7.69
CA SER A 38 -14.91 8.69 8.37
C SER A 38 -15.43 9.82 7.49
N ASN A 39 -14.82 10.02 6.32
CA ASN A 39 -15.18 11.08 5.39
C ASN A 39 -16.27 10.62 4.41
N GLU A 40 -17.18 11.53 4.07
CA GLU A 40 -18.22 11.27 3.07
C GLU A 40 -17.60 11.14 1.66
N ASP A 41 -16.50 11.86 1.42
CA ASP A 41 -15.74 11.80 0.18
C ASP A 41 -14.73 10.64 0.20
N ARG A 42 -14.96 9.65 -0.67
CA ARG A 42 -14.11 8.44 -0.78
C ARG A 42 -12.65 8.75 -1.11
N GLU A 43 -12.39 9.91 -1.72
CA GLU A 43 -11.05 10.38 -2.07
C GLU A 43 -10.19 10.62 -0.82
N ASP A 44 -10.83 10.90 0.31
CA ASP A 44 -10.17 11.13 1.60
C ASP A 44 -10.05 9.86 2.45
N ASN A 45 -10.57 8.72 1.97
CA ASN A 45 -10.41 7.47 2.69
C ASN A 45 -8.94 7.02 2.63
N THR A 46 -8.39 6.65 3.78
CA THR A 46 -6.97 6.27 3.91
C THR A 46 -6.77 4.95 4.62
N LEU A 47 -5.76 4.21 4.19
CA LEU A 47 -5.26 3.00 4.86
C LEU A 47 -3.78 3.17 5.11
N ASP A 48 -3.40 3.13 6.38
CA ASP A 48 -2.02 3.14 6.81
C ASP A 48 -1.65 1.80 7.48
N VAL A 49 -0.52 1.24 7.08
CA VAL A 49 0.05 0.02 7.65
C VAL A 49 1.46 0.31 8.14
N TRP A 50 1.69 0.10 9.44
CA TRP A 50 2.98 0.28 10.09
C TRP A 50 3.66 -1.07 10.27
N LEU A 51 4.88 -1.19 9.75
CA LEU A 51 5.70 -2.38 9.80
C LEU A 51 6.96 -2.11 10.61
N ARG A 52 7.28 -3.01 11.54
CA ARG A 52 8.43 -2.91 12.45
C ARG A 52 9.10 -4.26 12.64
N VAL A 53 10.41 -4.29 12.89
CA VAL A 53 11.14 -5.53 13.26
C VAL A 53 11.72 -5.42 14.67
N GLY A 54 12.21 -4.24 15.03
CA GLY A 54 12.93 -3.96 16.26
C GLY A 54 13.76 -2.68 16.10
N PRO A 55 14.40 -2.19 17.17
CA PRO A 55 15.03 -0.87 17.22
C PRO A 55 16.23 -0.70 16.26
N TRP A 56 16.78 -1.80 15.75
CA TRP A 56 17.95 -1.82 14.85
C TRP A 56 17.59 -1.74 13.35
N LYS A 57 16.31 -1.68 13.00
CA LYS A 57 15.83 -1.54 11.62
C LYS A 57 14.86 -0.36 11.52
N PRO A 58 14.85 0.35 10.39
CA PRO A 58 13.88 1.41 10.17
C PRO A 58 12.47 0.83 10.11
N ASP A 59 11.53 1.52 10.73
CA ASP A 59 10.11 1.25 10.57
C ASP A 59 9.67 1.65 9.17
N VAL A 60 8.75 0.89 8.59
CA VAL A 60 8.20 1.15 7.26
C VAL A 60 6.73 1.48 7.40
N VAL A 61 6.29 2.57 6.79
CA VAL A 61 4.87 2.93 6.72
C VAL A 61 4.42 2.88 5.28
N ILE A 62 3.31 2.19 5.05
CA ILE A 62 2.61 2.12 3.78
C ILE A 62 1.32 2.91 3.96
N SER A 63 1.20 4.00 3.20
CA SER A 63 0.01 4.85 3.21
C SER A 63 -0.66 4.79 1.85
N LEU A 64 -1.94 4.42 1.86
CA LEU A 64 -2.82 4.42 0.70
C LEU A 64 -3.90 5.47 0.91
N SER A 65 -4.25 6.20 -0.15
CA SER A 65 -5.31 7.22 -0.13
C SER A 65 -6.19 7.10 -1.37
N ASP A 66 -7.40 7.63 -1.29
CA ASP A 66 -8.46 7.43 -2.28
C ASP A 66 -8.75 5.93 -2.48
N LEU A 67 -9.21 5.30 -1.40
CA LEU A 67 -9.46 3.86 -1.33
C LEU A 67 -10.69 3.46 -2.18
N ARG A 68 -10.46 2.50 -3.07
CA ARG A 68 -11.50 1.90 -3.93
C ARG A 68 -12.02 0.59 -3.35
N SER A 69 -11.16 -0.18 -2.71
CA SER A 69 -11.52 -1.45 -2.05
C SER A 69 -10.52 -1.81 -0.96
N VAL A 70 -10.97 -2.41 0.14
CA VAL A 70 -10.12 -3.03 1.18
C VAL A 70 -10.77 -4.33 1.63
N ARG A 71 -10.01 -5.44 1.67
CA ARG A 71 -10.47 -6.79 2.04
C ARG A 71 -9.36 -7.63 2.69
N PRO A 72 -9.70 -8.64 3.51
CA PRO A 72 -10.82 -8.57 4.45
C PRO A 72 -10.55 -7.47 5.49
N TRP A 73 -11.58 -6.71 5.83
CA TRP A 73 -11.57 -5.84 7.01
C TRP A 73 -12.53 -6.45 8.04
N GLY A 74 -12.05 -6.77 9.24
CA GLY A 74 -12.85 -7.50 10.23
C GLY A 74 -12.18 -7.66 11.61
N PRO A 75 -12.92 -8.17 12.62
CA PRO A 75 -12.41 -8.32 13.98
C PRO A 75 -11.21 -9.29 14.02
N GLY A 76 -10.05 -8.80 14.48
CA GLY A 76 -8.78 -9.55 14.49
C GLY A 76 -7.56 -8.75 14.02
N LEU A 77 -7.76 -7.56 13.43
CA LEU A 77 -6.70 -6.64 12.99
C LEU A 77 -5.91 -6.01 14.15
N ASP A 78 -6.40 -6.18 15.37
CA ASP A 78 -5.80 -5.68 16.62
C ASP A 78 -4.62 -6.56 17.08
N SER A 79 -4.34 -7.65 16.37
CA SER A 79 -3.28 -8.58 16.71
C SER A 79 -2.01 -8.33 15.89
N THR A 80 -0.89 -8.09 16.57
CA THR A 80 0.40 -7.93 15.93
C THR A 80 0.81 -9.24 15.25
N SER A 81 1.02 -9.20 13.93
CA SER A 81 1.25 -10.39 13.10
C SER A 81 2.41 -10.19 12.15
N PHE A 82 3.13 -11.26 11.83
CA PHE A 82 4.23 -11.20 10.88
C PHE A 82 3.73 -11.22 9.44
N VAL A 83 4.41 -10.47 8.58
CA VAL A 83 4.22 -10.49 7.14
C VAL A 83 4.88 -11.74 6.55
N ASP A 84 4.09 -12.64 6.00
CA ASP A 84 4.61 -13.80 5.25
C ASP A 84 4.88 -13.45 3.78
N GLY A 85 4.10 -12.52 3.23
CA GLY A 85 4.26 -12.02 1.88
C GLY A 85 3.73 -10.60 1.75
N ILE A 86 4.40 -9.80 0.94
CA ILE A 86 3.97 -8.44 0.61
C ILE A 86 4.25 -8.16 -0.86
N SER A 87 3.27 -7.61 -1.55
CA SER A 87 3.38 -7.24 -2.95
C SER A 87 2.57 -5.99 -3.23
N LEU A 88 3.06 -5.19 -4.17
CA LEU A 88 2.39 -3.99 -4.61
C LEU A 88 2.43 -3.93 -6.13
N VAL A 89 1.27 -3.79 -6.75
CA VAL A 89 1.11 -3.92 -8.20
C VAL A 89 0.41 -2.69 -8.76
N HIS A 90 0.96 -2.15 -9.85
CA HIS A 90 0.32 -1.08 -10.61
C HIS A 90 -0.84 -1.63 -11.46
N LEU A 91 -2.01 -1.00 -11.35
CA LEU A 91 -3.21 -1.31 -12.10
C LEU A 91 -3.49 -0.18 -13.10
N PRO A 92 -3.21 -0.37 -14.40
CA PRO A 92 -3.35 0.71 -15.37
C PRO A 92 -4.82 1.06 -15.66
N LYS A 93 -5.04 2.29 -16.12
CA LYS A 93 -6.36 2.73 -16.62
C LYS A 93 -6.75 1.95 -17.89
N LEU A 94 -8.04 1.93 -18.21
CA LEU A 94 -8.51 1.47 -19.53
C LEU A 94 -7.80 2.24 -20.67
N PRO A 95 -7.49 1.59 -21.80
CA PRO A 95 -7.86 0.23 -22.18
C PRO A 95 -6.83 -0.86 -21.79
N LEU A 96 -5.75 -0.52 -21.09
CA LEU A 96 -4.70 -1.49 -20.74
C LEU A 96 -5.25 -2.56 -19.79
N ALA A 97 -4.89 -3.82 -20.00
CA ALA A 97 -5.36 -4.91 -19.15
C ALA A 97 -4.74 -4.85 -17.75
N TRP A 98 -5.53 -5.20 -16.73
CA TRP A 98 -5.00 -5.53 -15.41
C TRP A 98 -4.34 -6.91 -15.43
N PRO A 99 -3.43 -7.20 -14.48
CA PRO A 99 -2.94 -8.57 -14.28
C PRO A 99 -4.11 -9.51 -13.94
N ALA A 100 -3.99 -10.78 -14.31
CA ALA A 100 -5.07 -11.76 -14.23
C ALA A 100 -5.61 -11.93 -12.79
N GLU A 101 -4.75 -11.77 -11.80
CA GLU A 101 -5.06 -11.90 -10.37
C GLU A 101 -5.87 -10.72 -9.82
N ALA A 102 -5.88 -9.59 -10.53
CA ALA A 102 -6.65 -8.41 -10.19
C ALA A 102 -8.01 -8.34 -10.91
N VAL A 103 -8.29 -9.28 -11.81
CA VAL A 103 -9.60 -9.38 -12.48
C VAL A 103 -10.67 -9.62 -11.41
N ASP A 104 -11.84 -8.98 -11.56
CA ASP A 104 -12.98 -9.02 -10.63
C ASP A 104 -12.78 -8.36 -9.25
N ARG A 105 -11.65 -7.67 -9.02
CA ARG A 105 -11.42 -6.92 -7.77
C ARG A 105 -12.28 -5.67 -7.66
N LEU A 106 -12.46 -5.00 -8.78
CA LEU A 106 -13.20 -3.76 -8.91
C LEU A 106 -13.76 -3.69 -10.33
N ASP A 107 -15.00 -3.25 -10.47
CA ASP A 107 -15.60 -3.01 -11.78
C ASP A 107 -14.85 -1.88 -12.49
N ARG A 108 -14.23 -2.20 -13.62
CA ARG A 108 -13.43 -1.23 -14.38
C ARG A 108 -14.35 -0.29 -15.17
N SER A 109 -14.13 1.01 -15.07
CA SER A 109 -14.83 2.04 -15.83
C SER A 109 -13.85 3.06 -16.42
N GLU A 110 -14.29 3.87 -17.37
CA GLU A 110 -13.48 4.94 -17.97
C GLU A 110 -13.15 6.07 -16.97
N ASP A 111 -13.95 6.19 -15.92
CA ASP A 111 -13.79 7.19 -14.86
C ASP A 111 -12.72 6.80 -13.83
N LEU A 112 -12.36 5.52 -13.74
CA LEU A 112 -11.32 5.10 -12.81
C LEU A 112 -9.94 5.61 -13.26
N PRO A 113 -9.15 6.19 -12.34
CA PRO A 113 -7.77 6.54 -12.61
C PRO A 113 -6.90 5.27 -12.67
N GLU A 114 -5.60 5.45 -12.86
CA GLU A 114 -4.65 4.39 -12.54
C GLU A 114 -4.71 4.10 -11.03
N LEU A 115 -4.58 2.83 -10.67
CA LEU A 115 -4.70 2.37 -9.28
C LEU A 115 -3.47 1.58 -8.86
N VAL A 116 -3.32 1.41 -7.56
CA VAL A 116 -2.34 0.54 -6.94
C VAL A 116 -3.07 -0.55 -6.18
N TRP A 117 -2.55 -1.76 -6.26
CA TRP A 117 -3.03 -2.91 -5.52
C TRP A 117 -1.97 -3.38 -4.53
N LEU A 118 -2.22 -3.20 -3.24
CA LEU A 118 -1.41 -3.71 -2.15
C LEU A 118 -1.97 -5.06 -1.69
N ARG A 119 -1.07 -6.03 -1.53
CA ARG A 119 -1.39 -7.31 -0.89
C ARG A 119 -0.36 -7.62 0.18
N ILE A 120 -0.84 -7.87 1.39
CA ILE A 120 -0.07 -8.42 2.50
C ILE A 120 -0.74 -9.75 2.87
N THR A 121 0.06 -10.80 2.97
CA THR A 121 -0.40 -12.15 3.30
C THR A 121 0.29 -12.62 4.57
N GLY A 122 -0.40 -13.45 5.34
CA GLY A 122 0.09 -14.09 6.55
C GLY A 122 -1.06 -14.40 7.50
N PRO A 123 -0.83 -14.40 8.82
CA PRO A 123 -1.90 -14.54 9.80
C PRO A 123 -2.98 -13.44 9.67
N ILE A 124 -2.58 -12.26 9.20
CA ILE A 124 -3.46 -11.19 8.77
C ILE A 124 -3.28 -10.98 7.27
N GLU A 125 -4.39 -10.90 6.54
CA GLU A 125 -4.41 -10.58 5.12
C GLU A 125 -4.92 -9.15 4.93
N ILE A 126 -4.19 -8.36 4.14
CA ILE A 126 -4.62 -7.04 3.69
C ILE A 126 -4.58 -7.04 2.17
N ASP A 127 -5.69 -6.69 1.56
CA ASP A 127 -5.85 -6.62 0.12
C ASP A 127 -6.60 -5.32 -0.21
N ALA A 128 -5.84 -4.32 -0.66
CA ALA A 128 -6.32 -2.95 -0.79
C ALA A 128 -6.03 -2.38 -2.17
N VAL A 129 -7.00 -1.66 -2.73
CA VAL A 129 -6.92 -0.95 -4.00
C VAL A 129 -7.15 0.53 -3.76
N ALA A 130 -6.23 1.37 -4.24
CA ALA A 130 -6.22 2.82 -4.01
C ALA A 130 -5.77 3.58 -5.25
N ALA A 131 -6.01 4.89 -5.33
CA ALA A 131 -5.44 5.74 -6.39
C ALA A 131 -4.10 6.36 -6.01
N MET A 132 -3.73 6.33 -4.73
CA MET A 132 -2.46 6.88 -4.24
C MET A 132 -1.71 5.88 -3.36
N VAL A 133 -0.38 5.89 -3.47
CA VAL A 133 0.51 5.18 -2.54
C VAL A 133 1.71 6.04 -2.17
N THR A 134 2.03 6.02 -0.88
CA THR A 134 3.30 6.48 -0.33
C THR A 134 3.92 5.38 0.52
N VAL A 135 5.19 5.08 0.28
CA VAL A 135 5.98 4.18 1.14
C VAL A 135 7.19 4.96 1.63
N TYR A 136 7.28 5.13 2.95
CA TYR A 136 8.39 5.82 3.60
C TYR A 136 8.94 5.00 4.77
N GLN A 137 10.18 5.30 5.12
CA GLN A 137 10.89 4.68 6.23
C GLN A 137 11.14 5.73 7.30
N ALA A 138 10.79 5.43 8.54
CA ALA A 138 11.25 6.21 9.69
C ALA A 138 12.64 5.70 10.09
N MET A 139 13.48 6.62 10.59
CA MET A 139 14.79 6.26 11.12
C MET A 139 14.66 5.22 12.24
N SER A 140 15.61 4.29 12.33
CA SER A 140 15.60 3.30 13.41
C SER A 140 15.86 3.96 14.77
N ASP A 141 15.31 3.40 15.85
CA ASP A 141 15.48 3.93 17.19
C ASP A 141 16.95 3.92 17.64
N ASP A 142 17.72 2.91 17.20
CA ASP A 142 19.16 2.82 17.48
C ASP A 142 19.93 3.95 16.78
N GLU A 143 19.63 4.26 15.52
CA GLU A 143 20.23 5.39 14.81
C GLU A 143 19.80 6.73 15.42
N ALA A 144 18.53 6.86 15.79
CA ALA A 144 18.00 8.06 16.43
C ALA A 144 18.69 8.35 17.78
N SER A 145 19.06 7.30 18.51
CA SER A 145 19.70 7.40 19.82
C SER A 145 21.16 7.88 19.76
N VAL A 146 21.85 7.75 18.63
CA VAL A 146 23.26 8.13 18.45
C VAL A 146 23.43 9.56 17.93
N LEU A 147 22.37 10.17 17.38
CA LEU A 147 22.39 11.51 16.78
C LEU A 147 22.22 12.67 17.78
N GLN A 148 22.52 12.45 19.07
CA GLN A 148 22.44 13.48 20.13
C GLN A 148 23.61 14.47 20.10
#